data_AF-A0A963RI29-F1
#
_entry.id   AF-A0A963RI29-F1
#
_cell.length_a   1.000
_cell.length_b   1.000
_cell.length_c   1.000
_cell.angle_alpha   90.00
_cell.angle_beta   90.00
_cell.angle_gamma   90.00
#
_symmetry.space_group_name_H-M   'P 1'
#
loop_
_entity.id
_entity.type
_entity.pdbx_description
1 polymer ?
#
loop_
_entity_poly.entity_id
_entity_poly.type
_entity_poly.pdbx_seq_one_letter_code
_entity_poly.pdbx_strand_id
1 'polypeptide(L)'
;MLHLIPARLHRALLPLGHALRKAWMRTFKPRIAGVAVFITDDAGQVLLVRQSYGPRAWTMPAGGAGLSEDPALAIRREVREELACELTDLVMLYHGEEELWGARHHVHVFRARAASAPVADLREVLEARWFPRDALPRHMAGPLRRRLHLLDDPHL
;
A
#
# COMPACT_ATOMS: atom_id res chain seq x y z
N MET A 1 3.37 -12.35 15.12
CA MET A 1 3.37 -13.79 15.47
C MET A 1 2.22 -14.51 14.74
N LEU A 2 2.39 -14.89 13.46
CA LEU A 2 1.47 -15.81 12.74
C LEU A 2 2.26 -16.63 11.68
N HIS A 3 3.40 -17.22 12.08
CA HIS A 3 4.28 -18.00 11.19
C HIS A 3 3.81 -19.44 10.93
N LEU A 4 2.63 -19.86 11.39
CA LEU A 4 2.18 -21.26 11.38
C LEU A 4 1.17 -21.63 10.28
N ILE A 5 0.77 -20.67 9.41
CA ILE A 5 -0.15 -20.98 8.30
C ILE A 5 0.65 -21.04 6.99
N PRO A 6 0.62 -22.18 6.26
CA PRO A 6 1.20 -22.28 4.93
C PRO A 6 0.66 -21.18 4.02
N ALA A 7 1.53 -20.51 3.25
CA ALA A 7 1.18 -19.33 2.43
C ALA A 7 -0.06 -19.56 1.53
N ARG A 8 -0.26 -20.80 1.06
CA ARG A 8 -1.42 -21.20 0.24
C ARG A 8 -2.76 -21.17 1.01
N LEU A 9 -2.77 -21.62 2.27
CA LEU A 9 -3.97 -21.64 3.13
C LEU A 9 -4.34 -20.23 3.61
N HIS A 10 -3.33 -19.43 3.97
CA HIS A 10 -3.53 -18.02 4.28
C HIS A 10 -4.13 -17.27 3.08
N ARG A 11 -3.58 -17.49 1.87
CA ARG A 11 -4.07 -16.91 0.62
C ARG A 11 -5.50 -17.34 0.26
N ALA A 12 -5.91 -18.55 0.60
CA ALA A 12 -7.29 -19.01 0.36
C ALA A 12 -8.31 -18.35 1.30
N LEU A 13 -7.89 -17.97 2.51
CA LEU A 13 -8.73 -17.32 3.51
C LEU A 13 -8.81 -15.79 3.32
N LEU A 14 -7.81 -15.17 2.69
CA LEU A 14 -7.75 -13.71 2.49
C LEU A 14 -8.92 -13.11 1.69
N PRO A 15 -9.45 -13.70 0.60
CA PRO A 15 -10.63 -13.18 -0.07
C PRO A 15 -11.88 -13.16 0.82
N LEU A 16 -12.05 -14.19 1.66
CA LEU A 16 -13.12 -14.25 2.65
C LEU A 16 -12.91 -13.22 3.76
N GLY A 17 -11.68 -13.08 4.26
CA GLY A 17 -11.29 -12.08 5.24
C GLY A 17 -11.46 -10.65 4.72
N HIS A 18 -11.16 -10.40 3.44
CA HIS A 18 -11.38 -9.11 2.79
C HIS A 18 -12.88 -8.81 2.63
N ALA A 19 -13.70 -9.80 2.22
CA ALA A 19 -15.14 -9.64 2.15
C ALA A 19 -15.76 -9.38 3.53
N LEU A 20 -15.31 -10.13 4.55
CA LEU A 20 -15.72 -9.94 5.95
C LEU A 20 -15.27 -8.59 6.50
N ARG A 21 -14.02 -8.17 6.25
CA ARG A 21 -13.51 -6.84 6.63
C ARG A 21 -14.29 -5.74 5.93
N LYS A 22 -14.65 -5.91 4.66
CA LYS A 22 -15.46 -4.94 3.90
C LYS A 22 -16.89 -4.86 4.43
N ALA A 23 -17.50 -6.01 4.74
CA ALA A 23 -18.82 -6.06 5.37
C ALA A 23 -18.78 -5.42 6.76
N TRP A 24 -17.77 -5.76 7.57
CA TRP A 24 -17.54 -5.18 8.90
C TRP A 24 -17.27 -3.67 8.83
N MET A 25 -16.46 -3.17 7.89
CA MET A 25 -16.26 -1.74 7.70
C MET A 25 -17.56 -1.01 7.31
N ARG A 26 -18.38 -1.62 6.44
CA ARG A 26 -19.69 -1.05 6.08
C ARG A 26 -20.66 -1.01 7.26
N THR A 27 -20.58 -1.99 8.16
CA THR A 27 -21.47 -2.11 9.32
C THR A 27 -21.00 -1.28 10.53
N PHE A 28 -19.71 -1.26 10.83
CA PHE A 28 -19.15 -0.69 12.06
C PHE A 28 -18.51 0.69 11.86
N LYS A 29 -18.17 1.07 10.61
CA LYS A 29 -17.58 2.38 10.26
C LYS A 29 -16.48 2.88 11.22
N PRO A 30 -15.51 2.03 11.60
CA PRO A 30 -14.45 2.44 12.53
C PRO A 30 -13.59 3.51 11.87
N ARG A 31 -13.09 4.44 12.69
CA ARG A 31 -12.02 5.36 12.24
C ARG A 31 -10.78 4.52 11.95
N ILE A 32 -10.30 4.56 10.71
CA ILE A 32 -9.10 3.84 10.29
C ILE A 32 -8.16 4.85 9.63
N ALA A 33 -6.88 4.79 9.99
CA ALA A 33 -5.83 5.49 9.27
C ALA A 33 -5.23 4.55 8.21
N GLY A 34 -5.03 5.08 7.01
CA GLY A 34 -4.38 4.39 5.90
C GLY A 34 -3.06 5.07 5.58
N VAL A 35 -2.05 4.27 5.30
CA VAL A 35 -0.74 4.74 4.85
C VAL A 35 -0.45 4.15 3.48
N ALA A 36 0.17 4.94 2.61
CA ALA A 36 0.58 4.50 1.28
C ALA A 36 1.89 5.18 0.89
N VAL A 37 2.69 4.55 0.02
CA VAL A 37 3.98 5.09 -0.38
C VAL A 37 4.27 4.89 -1.86
N PHE A 38 4.82 5.92 -2.50
CA PHE A 38 5.53 5.80 -3.76
C PHE A 38 6.99 5.49 -3.48
N ILE A 39 7.43 4.29 -3.86
CA ILE A 39 8.82 3.86 -3.69
C ILE A 39 9.51 3.98 -5.04
N THR A 40 10.68 4.62 -5.06
CA THR A 40 11.54 4.70 -6.25
C THR A 40 12.85 3.95 -6.08
N ASP A 41 13.41 3.49 -7.20
CA ASP A 41 14.78 2.98 -7.28
C ASP A 41 15.76 4.06 -7.73
N ASP A 42 17.02 3.66 -7.91
CA ASP A 42 18.13 4.51 -8.36
C ASP A 42 17.95 5.03 -9.79
N ALA A 43 17.14 4.34 -10.60
CA ALA A 43 16.81 4.71 -11.97
C ALA A 43 15.55 5.60 -12.05
N GLY A 44 14.95 5.97 -10.91
CA GLY A 44 13.72 6.77 -10.85
C GLY A 44 12.46 6.01 -11.28
N GLN A 45 12.53 4.69 -11.37
CA GLN A 45 11.37 3.83 -11.61
C GLN A 45 10.52 3.74 -10.35
N VAL A 46 9.21 3.59 -10.51
CA VAL A 46 8.26 3.50 -9.39
C VAL A 46 7.88 2.04 -9.16
N LEU A 47 7.93 1.60 -7.90
CA LEU A 47 7.47 0.27 -7.52
C LEU A 47 5.95 0.24 -7.46
N LEU A 48 5.35 -0.68 -8.23
CA LEU A 48 3.94 -1.01 -8.11
C LEU A 48 3.78 -2.48 -7.71
N VAL A 49 2.69 -2.75 -7.00
CA VAL A 49 2.35 -4.08 -6.50
C VAL A 49 1.00 -4.56 -7.03
N ARG A 50 0.83 -5.87 -7.14
CA ARG A 50 -0.48 -6.52 -7.31
C ARG A 50 -0.80 -7.29 -6.04
N GLN A 51 -1.93 -6.95 -5.44
CA GLN A 51 -2.39 -7.60 -4.23
C GLN A 51 -3.08 -8.95 -4.54
N SER A 52 -3.11 -9.84 -3.55
CA SER A 52 -3.74 -11.16 -3.64
C SER A 52 -5.26 -11.11 -3.51
N TYR A 53 -5.77 -10.01 -2.96
CA TYR A 53 -7.19 -9.73 -2.76
C TYR A 53 -7.59 -8.43 -3.47
N GLY A 54 -8.89 -8.29 -3.77
CA GLY A 54 -9.41 -7.15 -4.52
C GLY A 54 -9.18 -7.25 -6.04
N PRO A 55 -9.40 -6.15 -6.78
CA PRO A 55 -9.15 -6.12 -8.23
C PRO A 55 -7.68 -6.43 -8.53
N ARG A 56 -7.40 -7.28 -9.53
CA ARG A 56 -6.04 -7.63 -9.98
C ARG A 56 -5.35 -6.48 -10.75
N ALA A 57 -5.47 -5.26 -10.26
CA ALA A 57 -4.88 -4.05 -10.81
C ALA A 57 -3.60 -3.68 -10.04
N TRP A 58 -2.70 -2.95 -10.70
CA TRP A 58 -1.49 -2.43 -10.08
C TRP A 58 -1.81 -1.26 -9.14
N THR A 59 -1.17 -1.23 -7.98
CA THR A 59 -1.32 -0.16 -6.99
C THR A 59 0.02 0.18 -6.35
N MET A 60 0.08 1.30 -5.66
CA MET A 60 1.17 1.64 -4.74
C MET A 60 1.10 0.75 -3.47
N PRO A 61 2.24 0.39 -2.86
CA PRO A 61 2.28 -0.25 -1.54
C PRO A 61 1.51 0.59 -0.52
N ALA A 62 0.67 -0.07 0.27
CA ALA A 62 -0.21 0.59 1.21
C ALA A 62 -0.70 -0.38 2.28
N GLY A 63 -1.00 0.15 3.46
CA GLY A 63 -1.42 -0.64 4.59
C GLY A 63 -2.23 0.17 5.61
N GLY A 64 -2.55 -0.49 6.73
CA GLY A 64 -3.28 0.12 7.83
C GLY A 64 -2.31 0.78 8.81
N ALA A 65 -2.71 1.94 9.34
CA ALA A 65 -2.08 2.52 10.50
C ALA A 65 -3.03 2.46 11.70
N GLY A 66 -2.48 2.16 12.88
CA GLY A 66 -3.20 2.36 14.13
C GLY A 66 -3.57 3.84 14.33
N LEU A 67 -4.68 4.12 15.02
CA LEU A 67 -5.14 5.51 15.25
C LEU A 67 -4.12 6.39 16.01
N SER A 68 -3.24 5.78 16.78
CA SER A 68 -2.18 6.45 17.54
C SER A 68 -0.78 6.01 17.09
N GLU A 69 -0.68 5.27 15.99
CA GLU A 69 0.60 4.87 15.42
C GLU A 69 1.14 6.01 14.56
N ASP A 70 2.45 6.29 14.65
CA ASP A 70 3.11 7.23 13.74
C ASP A 70 2.97 6.71 12.29
N PRO A 71 2.36 7.47 11.38
CA PRO A 71 2.18 7.05 9.99
C PRO A 71 3.49 6.69 9.28
N ALA A 72 4.62 7.32 9.65
CA ALA A 72 5.94 7.00 9.11
C ALA A 72 6.45 5.63 9.60
N LEU A 73 6.18 5.28 10.85
CA LEU A 73 6.50 3.95 11.38
C LEU A 73 5.58 2.88 10.79
N ALA A 74 4.29 3.19 10.66
CA ALA A 74 3.31 2.30 10.06
C ALA A 74 3.71 1.92 8.63
N ILE A 75 4.02 2.90 7.77
CA ILE A 75 4.36 2.59 6.38
C ILE A 75 5.67 1.82 6.24
N ARG A 76 6.66 2.08 7.11
CA ARG A 76 7.89 1.29 7.17
C ARG A 76 7.64 -0.15 7.59
N ARG A 77 6.75 -0.36 8.56
CA ARG A 77 6.32 -1.69 9.00
C ARG A 77 5.64 -2.46 7.87
N GLU A 78 4.64 -1.85 7.23
CA GLU A 78 3.89 -2.46 6.13
C GLU A 78 4.82 -2.85 4.96
N VAL A 79 5.71 -1.95 4.52
CA VAL A 79 6.66 -2.26 3.43
C VAL A 79 7.63 -3.38 3.82
N ARG A 80 8.10 -3.43 5.07
CA ARG A 80 8.95 -4.53 5.52
C ARG A 80 8.20 -5.87 5.53
N GLU A 81 6.95 -5.87 5.96
CA GLU A 81 6.12 -7.08 6.04
C GLU A 81 5.72 -7.60 4.65
N GLU A 82 5.30 -6.71 3.76
CA GLU A 82 4.78 -7.07 2.43
C GLU A 82 5.87 -7.26 1.36
N LEU A 83 7.00 -6.55 1.50
CA LEU A 83 8.03 -6.43 0.47
C LEU A 83 9.44 -6.73 0.97
N ALA A 84 9.63 -7.11 2.23
CA ALA A 84 10.94 -7.39 2.83
C ALA A 84 11.99 -6.31 2.51
N CYS A 85 11.56 -5.04 2.43
CA CYS A 85 12.36 -3.92 1.97
C CYS A 85 12.39 -2.82 3.05
N GLU A 86 13.55 -2.19 3.22
CA GLU A 86 13.65 -0.96 4.01
C GLU A 86 13.51 0.27 3.12
N LEU A 87 13.03 1.36 3.73
CA LEU A 87 12.83 2.65 3.06
C LEU A 87 13.87 3.68 3.51
N THR A 88 14.41 4.45 2.58
CA THR A 88 15.20 5.66 2.85
C THR A 88 14.49 6.89 2.30
N ASP A 89 14.92 8.09 2.71
CA ASP A 89 14.42 9.37 2.19
C ASP A 89 12.89 9.48 2.24
N LEU A 90 12.31 9.02 3.35
CA LEU A 90 10.87 9.00 3.54
C LEU A 90 10.35 10.42 3.75
N VAL A 91 9.51 10.89 2.83
CA VAL A 91 8.91 12.23 2.87
C VAL A 91 7.40 12.10 2.77
N MET A 92 6.66 12.85 3.59
CA MET A 92 5.20 12.90 3.50
C MET A 92 4.79 13.84 2.37
N LEU A 93 4.08 13.29 1.36
CA LEU A 93 3.56 14.06 0.23
C LEU A 93 2.16 14.61 0.51
N TYR A 94 1.37 13.88 1.29
CA TYR A 94 -0.02 14.23 1.53
C TYR A 94 -0.51 13.69 2.87
N HIS A 95 -1.31 14.49 3.56
CA HIS A 95 -2.14 14.06 4.68
C HIS A 95 -3.53 14.68 4.57
N GLY A 96 -4.57 13.90 4.81
CA GLY A 96 -5.94 14.41 4.76
C GLY A 96 -6.98 13.40 5.22
N GLU A 97 -8.24 13.82 5.26
CA GLU A 97 -9.38 12.95 5.52
C GLU A 97 -10.11 12.66 4.20
N GLU A 98 -10.26 11.38 3.86
CA GLU A 98 -11.10 10.93 2.76
C GLU A 98 -12.34 10.22 3.30
N GLU A 99 -13.51 10.49 2.71
CA GLU A 99 -14.70 9.68 2.98
C GLU A 99 -14.71 8.47 2.06
N LEU A 100 -14.52 7.27 2.64
CA LEU A 100 -14.66 6.02 1.93
C LEU A 100 -15.83 5.24 2.55
N TRP A 101 -16.80 4.87 1.73
CA TRP A 101 -17.96 4.08 2.16
C TRP A 101 -18.75 4.70 3.33
N GLY A 102 -18.77 6.04 3.43
CA GLY A 102 -19.46 6.76 4.50
C GLY A 102 -18.75 6.75 5.85
N ALA A 103 -17.47 6.38 5.88
CA ALA A 103 -16.57 6.52 7.03
C ALA A 103 -15.45 7.49 6.68
N ARG A 104 -15.00 8.29 7.66
CA ARG A 104 -13.84 9.19 7.49
C ARG A 104 -12.57 8.40 7.74
N HIS A 105 -11.68 8.41 6.76
CA HIS A 105 -10.37 7.75 6.80
C HIS A 105 -9.29 8.81 6.76
N HIS A 106 -8.38 8.80 7.73
CA HIS A 106 -7.15 9.58 7.62
C HIS A 106 -6.23 8.87 6.64
N VAL A 107 -5.73 9.59 5.63
CA VAL A 107 -4.83 9.03 4.64
C VAL A 107 -3.53 9.81 4.64
N HIS A 108 -2.42 9.08 4.79
CA HIS A 108 -1.07 9.60 4.67
C HIS A 108 -0.40 8.97 3.45
N VAL A 109 0.14 9.79 2.57
CA VAL A 109 0.88 9.35 1.40
C VAL A 109 2.32 9.82 1.51
N PHE A 110 3.25 8.91 1.27
CA PHE A 110 4.67 9.17 1.33
C PHE A 110 5.35 8.96 -0.03
N ARG A 111 6.55 9.52 -0.16
CA ARG A 111 7.59 9.11 -1.10
C ARG A 111 8.74 8.51 -0.33
N ALA A 112 9.39 7.50 -0.88
CA ALA A 112 10.64 6.96 -0.34
C ALA A 112 11.49 6.36 -1.46
N ARG A 113 12.76 6.10 -1.15
CA ARG A 113 13.64 5.27 -1.95
C ARG A 113 13.76 3.88 -1.34
N ALA A 114 13.87 2.86 -2.18
CA ALA A 114 14.15 1.50 -1.71
C ALA A 114 15.61 1.39 -1.29
N ALA A 115 15.87 0.91 -0.08
CA ALA A 115 17.23 0.62 0.39
C ALA A 115 17.80 -0.68 -0.22
N SER A 116 16.92 -1.52 -0.77
CA SER A 116 17.22 -2.87 -1.26
C SER A 116 16.16 -3.31 -2.26
N ALA A 117 16.43 -4.38 -3.02
CA ALA A 117 15.44 -4.93 -3.95
C ALA A 117 14.21 -5.50 -3.19
N PRO A 118 12.98 -5.07 -3.51
CA PRO A 118 11.78 -5.53 -2.83
C PRO A 118 11.45 -6.98 -3.21
N VAL A 119 11.05 -7.77 -2.21
CA VAL A 119 10.64 -9.17 -2.35
C VAL A 119 9.23 -9.32 -1.79
N ALA A 120 8.27 -9.58 -2.69
CA ALA A 120 6.87 -9.78 -2.31
C ALA A 120 6.70 -10.97 -1.34
N ASP A 121 5.87 -10.79 -0.32
CA ASP A 121 5.56 -11.80 0.69
C ASP A 121 4.78 -13.03 0.15
N LEU A 122 4.23 -12.92 -1.06
CA LEU A 122 3.37 -13.89 -1.73
C LEU A 122 2.10 -14.25 -0.95
N ARG A 123 1.74 -13.45 0.06
CA ARG A 123 0.51 -13.59 0.85
C ARG A 123 -0.42 -12.43 0.51
N GLU A 124 -0.02 -11.20 0.80
CA GLU A 124 -0.78 -10.00 0.48
C GLU A 124 -0.37 -9.41 -0.85
N VAL A 125 0.94 -9.41 -1.15
CA VAL A 125 1.50 -8.96 -2.42
C VAL A 125 1.90 -10.19 -3.25
N LEU A 126 1.29 -10.33 -4.42
CA LEU A 126 1.61 -11.43 -5.34
C LEU A 126 2.74 -11.08 -6.30
N GLU A 127 2.80 -9.82 -6.71
CA GLU A 127 3.77 -9.33 -7.68
C GLU A 127 4.21 -7.93 -7.24
N ALA A 128 5.51 -7.67 -7.29
CA ALA A 128 6.10 -6.34 -7.13
C ALA A 128 6.97 -6.09 -8.37
N ARG A 129 6.80 -4.93 -9.03
CA ARG A 129 7.54 -4.61 -10.25
C ARG A 129 7.82 -3.12 -10.34
N TRP A 130 9.02 -2.81 -10.83
CA TRP A 130 9.44 -1.47 -11.19
C TRP A 130 8.85 -1.06 -12.54
N PHE A 131 8.30 0.14 -12.60
CA PHE A 131 7.79 0.74 -13.83
C PHE A 131 8.46 2.09 -14.05
N PRO A 132 8.94 2.38 -15.28
CA PRO A 132 9.29 3.73 -15.65
C PRO A 132 8.10 4.66 -15.43
N ARG A 133 8.36 5.87 -14.95
CA ARG A 133 7.30 6.82 -14.60
C ARG A 133 6.49 7.31 -15.80
N ASP A 134 7.10 7.31 -16.97
CA ASP A 134 6.48 7.61 -18.27
C ASP A 134 5.82 6.39 -18.95
N ALA A 135 6.00 5.19 -18.39
CA ALA A 135 5.49 3.93 -18.92
C ALA A 135 4.72 3.10 -17.87
N LEU A 136 3.88 3.78 -17.09
CA LEU A 136 3.02 3.14 -16.08
C LEU A 136 1.99 2.17 -16.73
N PRO A 137 1.60 1.10 -16.02
CA PRO A 137 0.70 0.09 -16.58
C PRO A 137 -0.71 0.65 -16.80
N ARG A 138 -1.43 0.16 -17.82
CA ARG A 138 -2.81 0.61 -18.11
C ARG A 138 -3.83 0.24 -17.03
N HIS A 139 -3.66 -0.92 -16.40
CA HIS A 139 -4.60 -1.47 -15.41
C HIS A 139 -4.18 -1.11 -13.97
N MET A 140 -4.54 0.09 -13.52
CA MET A 140 -4.23 0.61 -12.18
C MET A 140 -5.43 0.64 -11.24
N ALA A 141 -5.22 0.49 -9.94
CA ALA A 141 -6.26 0.68 -8.94
C ALA A 141 -6.68 2.16 -8.85
N GLY A 142 -7.91 2.42 -8.39
CA GLY A 142 -8.44 3.77 -8.22
C GLY A 142 -7.58 4.68 -7.32
N PRO A 143 -7.12 4.22 -6.14
CA PRO A 143 -6.26 5.01 -5.25
C PRO A 143 -4.97 5.47 -5.92
N LEU A 144 -4.28 4.58 -6.65
CA LEU A 144 -3.09 4.90 -7.42
C LEU A 144 -3.38 5.99 -8.45
N ARG A 145 -4.42 5.80 -9.29
CA ARG A 145 -4.79 6.77 -10.33
C ARG A 145 -5.07 8.17 -9.80
N ARG A 146 -5.75 8.27 -8.65
CA ARG A 146 -6.03 9.58 -8.01
C ARG A 146 -4.77 10.28 -7.50
N ARG A 147 -3.70 9.54 -7.25
CA ARG A 147 -2.46 10.04 -6.60
C ARG A 147 -1.28 10.16 -7.55
N LEU A 148 -1.41 9.81 -8.83
CA LEU A 148 -0.30 9.89 -9.78
C LEU A 148 0.29 11.30 -9.88
N HIS A 149 -0.55 12.33 -9.77
CA HIS A 149 -0.10 13.73 -9.76
C HIS A 149 0.89 14.05 -8.63
N LEU A 150 0.89 13.29 -7.53
CA LEU A 150 1.84 13.46 -6.42
C LEU A 150 3.26 12.99 -6.80
N LEU A 151 3.40 12.15 -7.83
CA LEU A 151 4.72 11.84 -8.39
C LEU A 151 5.28 13.03 -9.17
N ASP A 152 4.40 13.88 -9.71
CA ASP A 152 4.73 15.01 -10.56
C ASP A 152 5.12 16.28 -9.83
N ASP A 153 4.97 16.33 -8.51
CA ASP A 153 5.37 17.47 -7.70
C ASP A 153 6.86 17.40 -7.34
N PRO A 154 7.73 18.28 -7.89
CA PRO A 154 9.14 18.33 -7.54
C PRO A 154 9.39 19.10 -6.23
N HIS A 155 8.35 19.68 -5.60
CA HIS A 155 8.48 20.60 -4.46
C HIS A 155 7.98 20.03 -3.12
N LEU A 156 7.75 18.71 -3.07
CA LEU A 156 7.67 17.89 -1.85
C LEU A 156 8.86 16.94 -1.84
#